data_AF-A0A1H0Y655-F1
#
_entry.id   AF-A0A1H0Y655-F1
#
_cell.length_a   1.000
_cell.length_b   1.000
_cell.length_c   1.000
_cell.angle_alpha   90.00
_cell.angle_beta   90.00
_cell.angle_gamma   90.00
#
_symmetry.space_group_name_H-M   'P 1'
#
loop_
_entity.id
_entity.type
_entity.pdbx_description
1 polymer ?
#
loop_
_entity_poly.entity_id
_entity_poly.type
_entity_poly.pdbx_seq_one_letter_code
_entity_poly.pdbx_strand_id
1 'polypeptide(L)'
;MQPGQRLRAGQKGGQLIGPNPTDRGKRGTKYHLLVDRSGQPLNIAISGANRHDSVLLEPILDSMPAIKVGGRGHPRRRPIKLHGDKGYDNRRCRAYLRRRGITARIARIGIESSKRLGRHRWVLERTIGWLLAYKRLALRYDRTEKTITALARLAVVLIAARHLTSD
;
A
#
# COMPACT_ATOMS: atom_id res chain seq x y z
N MET A 1 -3.54 -42.09 -12.38
CA MET A 1 -3.16 -41.11 -13.42
C MET A 1 -4.00 -39.87 -13.23
N GLN A 2 -3.38 -38.71 -12.94
CA GLN A 2 -4.10 -37.43 -12.89
C GLN A 2 -3.99 -36.73 -14.25
N PRO A 3 -5.07 -36.13 -14.78
CA PRO A 3 -5.02 -35.45 -16.07
C PRO A 3 -4.21 -34.14 -15.96
N GLY A 4 -3.20 -34.02 -16.82
CA GLY A 4 -2.26 -32.89 -16.86
C GLY A 4 -2.95 -31.57 -17.21
N GLN A 5 -2.78 -30.57 -16.36
CA GLN A 5 -3.11 -29.18 -16.67
C GLN A 5 -2.20 -28.67 -17.79
N ARG A 6 -2.74 -28.60 -19.01
CA ARG A 6 -2.16 -27.80 -20.10
C ARG A 6 -2.19 -26.32 -19.70
N LEU A 7 -1.05 -25.80 -19.25
CA LEU A 7 -0.83 -24.36 -19.11
C LEU A 7 -0.84 -23.74 -20.51
N ARG A 8 -1.95 -23.09 -20.88
CA ARG A 8 -2.03 -22.29 -22.12
C ARG A 8 -1.03 -21.13 -22.04
N ALA A 9 -0.13 -21.04 -23.01
CA ALA A 9 0.69 -19.85 -23.23
C ALA A 9 -0.23 -18.65 -23.56
N GLY A 10 -0.01 -17.50 -22.92
CA GLY A 10 -0.57 -16.21 -23.37
C GLY A 10 -1.40 -15.37 -22.40
N GLN A 11 -1.80 -15.87 -21.22
CA GLN A 11 -2.47 -15.01 -20.23
C GLN A 11 -1.48 -14.48 -19.19
N LYS A 12 -1.20 -13.16 -19.19
CA LYS A 12 -0.55 -12.48 -18.06
C LYS A 12 -1.45 -12.64 -16.84
N GLY A 13 -1.20 -13.63 -15.98
CA GLY A 13 -2.07 -14.00 -14.87
C GLY A 13 -1.26 -14.45 -13.65
N GLY A 14 -1.89 -14.42 -12.48
CA GLY A 14 -1.25 -14.69 -11.20
C GLY A 14 -2.14 -14.23 -10.03
N GLN A 15 -1.81 -14.66 -8.82
CA GLN A 15 -2.51 -14.20 -7.60
C GLN A 15 -2.32 -12.69 -7.41
N LEU A 16 -3.27 -12.00 -6.80
CA LEU A 16 -3.24 -10.53 -6.64
C LEU A 16 -3.08 -9.77 -7.98
N ILE A 17 -3.56 -10.34 -9.07
CA ILE A 17 -3.70 -9.67 -10.36
C ILE A 17 -5.20 -9.58 -10.67
N GLY A 18 -5.66 -8.40 -11.07
CA GLY A 18 -7.05 -8.20 -11.46
C GLY A 18 -7.18 -7.17 -12.57
N PRO A 19 -8.27 -7.20 -13.34
CA PRO A 19 -8.54 -6.21 -14.36
C PRO A 19 -8.69 -4.83 -13.72
N ASN A 20 -7.94 -3.84 -14.20
CA ASN A 20 -8.04 -2.48 -13.71
C ASN A 20 -9.28 -1.79 -14.35
N PRO A 21 -10.29 -1.39 -13.57
CA PRO A 21 -11.49 -0.75 -14.12
C PRO A 21 -11.20 0.59 -14.81
N THR A 22 -10.09 1.26 -14.47
CA THR A 22 -9.73 2.56 -15.05
C THR A 22 -8.78 2.48 -16.25
N ASP A 23 -8.23 1.30 -16.55
CA ASP A 23 -7.28 1.08 -17.65
C ASP A 23 -7.78 -0.04 -18.58
N ARG A 24 -9.05 0.05 -19.01
CA ARG A 24 -9.68 -0.86 -19.99
C ARG A 24 -9.56 -2.35 -19.61
N GLY A 25 -9.54 -2.67 -18.32
CA GLY A 25 -9.42 -4.05 -17.85
C GLY A 25 -8.01 -4.64 -17.94
N LYS A 26 -6.96 -3.83 -18.21
CA LYS A 26 -5.58 -4.30 -18.14
C LYS A 26 -5.29 -4.93 -16.78
N ARG A 27 -4.69 -6.10 -16.80
CA ARG A 27 -4.37 -6.87 -15.60
C ARG A 27 -3.23 -6.19 -14.84
N GLY A 28 -3.50 -5.85 -13.58
CA GLY A 28 -2.54 -5.13 -12.75
C GLY A 28 -2.61 -5.49 -11.27
N THR A 29 -1.68 -4.92 -10.53
CA THR A 29 -1.52 -5.03 -9.08
C THR A 29 -1.42 -3.64 -8.49
N LYS A 30 -1.93 -3.47 -7.28
CA LYS A 30 -1.84 -2.24 -6.50
C LYS A 30 -0.98 -2.49 -5.28
N TYR A 31 -0.07 -1.55 -5.03
CA TYR A 31 0.71 -1.49 -3.80
C TYR A 31 0.05 -0.47 -2.87
N HIS A 32 -0.29 -0.93 -1.68
CA HIS A 32 -0.78 -0.11 -0.59
C HIS A 32 0.39 0.11 0.35
N LEU A 33 0.94 1.32 0.36
CA LEU A 33 2.13 1.65 1.14
C LEU A 33 1.75 2.59 2.28
N LEU A 34 2.14 2.24 3.50
CA LEU A 34 2.06 3.12 4.66
C LEU A 34 3.42 3.76 4.88
N VAL A 35 3.46 5.09 4.89
CA VAL A 35 4.69 5.88 4.99
C VAL A 35 4.51 6.90 6.12
N ASP A 36 5.57 7.19 6.85
CA ASP A 36 5.56 8.28 7.82
C ASP A 36 5.71 9.66 7.15
N ARG A 37 5.92 10.71 7.95
CA ARG A 37 6.04 12.08 7.43
C ARG A 37 7.39 12.36 6.75
N SER A 38 8.47 11.67 7.12
CA SER A 38 9.80 11.87 6.52
C SER A 38 9.96 11.07 5.22
N GLY A 39 9.13 10.05 5.00
CA GLY A 39 9.20 9.21 3.81
C GLY A 39 9.61 7.77 4.12
N GLN A 40 9.75 7.42 5.41
CA GLN A 40 10.10 6.07 5.82
C GLN A 40 8.92 5.12 5.58
N PRO A 41 9.10 4.08 4.75
CA PRO A 41 8.05 3.08 4.54
C PRO A 41 7.90 2.22 5.80
N LEU A 42 6.70 2.19 6.37
CA LEU A 42 6.38 1.49 7.61
C LEU A 42 5.76 0.11 7.36
N ASN A 43 4.93 -0.01 6.34
CA ASN A 43 4.24 -1.26 6.01
C ASN A 43 3.78 -1.26 4.55
N ILE A 44 3.61 -2.45 3.97
CA ILE A 44 3.12 -2.65 2.61
C ILE A 44 2.12 -3.80 2.52
N ALA A 45 1.04 -3.58 1.78
CA ALA A 45 0.08 -4.60 1.39
C ALA A 45 -0.15 -4.58 -0.12
N ILE A 46 -0.57 -5.71 -0.68
CA ILE A 46 -0.68 -5.89 -2.14
C ILE A 46 -2.06 -6.43 -2.47
N SER A 47 -2.69 -5.89 -3.52
CA SER A 47 -3.96 -6.40 -4.03
C SER A 47 -3.98 -6.44 -5.56
N GLY A 48 -4.92 -7.21 -6.12
CA GLY A 48 -5.29 -7.05 -7.53
C GLY A 48 -5.80 -5.63 -7.82
N ALA A 49 -5.59 -5.15 -9.05
CA ALA A 49 -6.02 -3.81 -9.45
C ALA A 49 -7.53 -3.62 -9.49
N ASN A 50 -8.30 -4.72 -9.54
CA ASN A 50 -9.76 -4.70 -9.47
C ASN A 50 -10.30 -4.42 -8.05
N ARG A 51 -9.48 -4.55 -7.01
CA ARG A 51 -9.92 -4.28 -5.64
C ARG A 51 -9.95 -2.77 -5.38
N HIS A 52 -10.99 -2.33 -4.69
CA HIS A 52 -11.11 -0.95 -4.25
C HIS A 52 -10.11 -0.68 -3.10
N ASP A 53 -9.44 0.47 -3.14
CA ASP A 53 -8.30 0.73 -2.26
C ASP A 53 -8.69 0.78 -0.78
N SER A 54 -9.92 1.23 -0.51
CA SER A 54 -10.47 1.28 0.85
C SER A 54 -10.50 -0.07 1.56
N VAL A 55 -10.53 -1.18 0.82
CA VAL A 55 -10.58 -2.53 1.39
C VAL A 55 -9.28 -2.89 2.12
N LEU A 56 -8.14 -2.35 1.69
CA LEU A 56 -6.84 -2.64 2.30
C LEU A 56 -6.44 -1.67 3.42
N LEU A 57 -7.25 -0.65 3.70
CA LEU A 57 -6.97 0.30 4.79
C LEU A 57 -6.93 -0.37 6.17
N GLU A 58 -7.87 -1.25 6.47
CA GLU A 58 -7.89 -1.94 7.77
C GLU A 58 -6.75 -2.96 7.88
N PRO A 59 -6.56 -3.88 6.90
CA PRO A 59 -5.47 -4.85 6.95
C PRO A 59 -4.06 -4.23 7.07
N ILE A 60 -3.78 -3.13 6.36
CA ILE A 60 -2.45 -2.51 6.43
C ILE A 60 -2.19 -1.81 7.77
N LEU A 61 -3.23 -1.25 8.40
CA LEU A 61 -3.13 -0.63 9.72
C LEU A 61 -3.11 -1.66 10.86
N ASP A 62 -3.81 -2.79 10.70
CA ASP A 62 -3.78 -3.91 11.65
C ASP A 62 -2.44 -4.63 11.66
N SER A 63 -1.79 -4.74 10.50
CA SER A 63 -0.48 -5.38 10.36
C SER A 63 0.70 -4.43 10.58
N MET A 64 0.44 -3.17 10.95
CA MET A 64 1.51 -2.19 11.18
C MET A 64 2.42 -2.66 12.33
N PRO A 65 3.76 -2.67 12.15
CA PRO A 65 4.67 -3.06 13.21
C PRO A 65 4.59 -2.09 14.38
N ALA A 66 4.98 -2.57 15.56
CA ALA A 66 5.10 -1.71 16.74
C ALA A 66 6.36 -0.84 16.61
N ILE A 67 6.19 0.47 16.53
CA ILE A 67 7.27 1.43 16.30
C ILE A 67 7.65 2.08 17.63
N LYS A 68 8.90 1.87 18.07
CA LYS A 68 9.44 2.59 19.23
C LYS A 68 9.97 3.95 18.75
N VAL A 69 9.27 5.00 19.14
CA VAL A 69 9.79 6.37 19.04
C VAL A 69 10.56 6.61 20.33
N GLY A 70 11.80 7.11 20.26
CA GLY A 70 12.75 7.16 21.39
C GLY A 70 12.17 7.71 22.71
N GLY A 71 12.82 7.37 23.82
CA GLY A 71 12.39 7.71 25.18
C GLY A 71 11.69 6.57 25.94
N ARG A 72 11.08 6.91 27.08
CA ARG A 72 10.33 5.97 27.94
C ARG A 72 8.89 5.81 27.44
N GLY A 73 8.41 4.57 27.34
CA GLY A 73 7.02 4.25 26.98
C GLY A 73 6.87 3.02 26.09
N HIS A 74 5.62 2.58 25.88
CA HIS A 74 5.31 1.46 25.00
C HIS A 74 5.45 1.81 23.51
N PRO A 75 5.96 0.90 22.67
CA PRO A 75 5.97 1.07 21.23
C PRO A 75 4.59 1.40 20.66
N ARG A 76 4.52 2.35 19.74
CA ARG A 76 3.28 2.77 19.10
C ARG A 76 2.84 1.73 18.07
N ARG A 77 1.59 1.31 18.16
CA ARG A 77 0.94 0.38 17.21
C ARG A 77 -0.12 1.03 16.32
N ARG A 78 -0.22 2.37 16.35
CA ARG A 78 -1.13 3.14 15.49
C ARG A 78 -0.64 4.58 15.29
N PRO A 79 -0.92 5.19 14.12
CA PRO A 79 -0.67 6.62 13.92
C PRO A 79 -1.69 7.48 14.68
N ILE A 80 -1.31 8.72 15.01
CA ILE A 80 -2.25 9.70 15.60
C ILE A 80 -3.22 10.22 14.52
N LYS A 81 -2.69 10.49 13.32
CA LYS A 81 -3.43 11.01 12.18
C LYS A 81 -3.05 10.21 10.94
N LEU A 82 -4.02 9.89 10.09
CA LEU A 82 -3.79 9.19 8.83
C LEU A 82 -4.20 10.10 7.68
N HIS A 83 -3.25 10.44 6.83
CA HIS A 83 -3.52 11.07 5.54
C HIS A 83 -3.84 9.98 4.52
N GLY A 84 -4.89 10.19 3.73
CA GLY A 84 -5.30 9.23 2.72
C GLY A 84 -5.99 9.92 1.56
N ASP A 85 -6.05 9.21 0.45
CA ASP A 85 -6.69 9.71 -0.76
C ASP A 85 -8.20 9.85 -0.58
N LYS A 86 -8.78 10.71 -1.41
CA LYS A 86 -10.23 10.96 -1.43
C LYS A 86 -11.06 9.68 -1.59
N GLY A 87 -10.54 8.69 -2.33
CA GLY A 87 -11.19 7.38 -2.52
C GLY A 87 -11.37 6.57 -1.22
N TYR A 88 -10.67 6.92 -0.13
CA TYR A 88 -10.89 6.30 1.18
C TYR A 88 -12.07 6.92 1.95
N ASP A 89 -12.74 7.93 1.40
CA ASP A 89 -13.91 8.55 2.01
C ASP A 89 -15.15 7.65 1.91
N ASN A 90 -15.26 6.73 2.85
CA ASN A 90 -16.44 5.91 3.03
C ASN A 90 -16.71 5.67 4.52
N ARG A 91 -17.96 5.30 4.84
CA ARG A 91 -18.41 5.09 6.23
C ARG A 91 -17.57 4.04 6.96
N ARG A 92 -17.22 2.95 6.29
CA ARG A 92 -16.42 1.84 6.86
C ARG A 92 -15.04 2.34 7.30
N CYS A 93 -14.27 2.97 6.42
CA CYS A 93 -12.95 3.50 6.74
C CYS A 93 -13.02 4.55 7.86
N ARG A 94 -13.95 5.49 7.81
CA ARG A 94 -14.11 6.50 8.87
C ARG A 94 -14.47 5.89 10.21
N ALA A 95 -15.37 4.91 10.24
CA ALA A 95 -15.76 4.20 11.44
C ALA A 95 -14.58 3.42 12.04
N TYR A 96 -13.80 2.71 11.20
CA TYR A 96 -12.60 2.01 11.62
C TYR A 96 -11.57 2.96 12.24
N LEU A 97 -11.24 4.06 11.56
CA LEU A 97 -10.27 5.05 12.06
C LEU A 97 -10.73 5.66 13.40
N ARG A 98 -12.02 5.99 13.52
CA ARG A 98 -12.61 6.50 14.77
C ARG A 98 -12.50 5.49 15.91
N ARG A 99 -12.86 4.21 15.68
CA ARG A 99 -12.73 3.13 16.68
C ARG A 99 -11.29 2.95 17.14
N ARG A 100 -10.34 3.12 16.22
CA ARG A 100 -8.90 3.05 16.51
C ARG A 100 -8.34 4.35 17.08
N GLY A 101 -9.15 5.38 17.31
CA GLY A 101 -8.73 6.70 17.80
C GLY A 101 -7.73 7.41 16.87
N ILE A 102 -7.78 7.12 15.56
CA ILE A 102 -6.92 7.71 14.53
C ILE A 102 -7.69 8.86 13.88
N THR A 103 -7.11 10.06 13.85
CA THR A 103 -7.72 11.19 13.16
C THR A 103 -7.63 11.00 11.65
N ALA A 104 -8.77 10.89 10.97
CA ALA A 104 -8.82 10.79 9.52
C ALA A 104 -8.54 12.15 8.85
N ARG A 105 -7.44 12.26 8.11
CA ARG A 105 -7.12 13.37 7.20
C ARG A 105 -7.41 12.95 5.75
N ILE A 106 -8.68 12.65 5.51
CA ILE A 106 -9.21 12.18 4.23
C ILE A 106 -10.28 13.17 3.77
N ALA A 107 -10.09 13.73 2.58
CA ALA A 107 -11.02 14.71 2.01
C ALA A 107 -12.35 14.05 1.63
N ARG A 108 -13.48 14.73 1.85
CA ARG A 108 -14.82 14.23 1.51
C ARG A 108 -15.12 14.29 0.02
N ILE A 109 -15.53 13.17 -0.57
CA ILE A 109 -15.97 13.04 -1.97
C ILE A 109 -17.10 14.04 -2.23
N GLY A 110 -17.06 14.73 -3.38
CA GLY A 110 -18.04 15.77 -3.75
C GLY A 110 -17.98 17.08 -2.97
N ILE A 111 -17.32 17.14 -1.81
CA ILE A 111 -17.38 18.32 -0.92
C ILE A 111 -16.05 19.07 -0.88
N GLU A 112 -14.96 18.40 -0.53
CA GLU A 112 -13.67 19.06 -0.29
C GLU A 112 -12.76 18.99 -1.53
N SER A 113 -12.01 20.06 -1.79
CA SER A 113 -11.03 20.09 -2.88
C SER A 113 -9.84 19.16 -2.61
N SER A 114 -9.38 18.46 -3.65
CA SER A 114 -8.19 17.61 -3.58
C SER A 114 -6.88 18.40 -3.54
N LYS A 115 -6.89 19.72 -3.77
CA LYS A 115 -5.67 20.56 -3.86
C LYS A 115 -4.77 20.46 -2.63
N ARG A 116 -5.36 20.37 -1.42
CA ARG A 116 -4.60 20.29 -0.17
C ARG A 116 -3.98 18.92 0.10
N LEU A 117 -4.46 17.85 -0.56
CA LEU A 117 -3.92 16.50 -0.42
C LEU A 117 -2.50 16.40 -0.99
N GLY A 118 -2.20 17.12 -2.07
CA GLY A 118 -0.89 17.10 -2.74
C GLY A 118 0.28 17.43 -1.82
N ARG A 119 0.09 18.30 -0.81
CA ARG A 119 1.13 18.69 0.16
C ARG A 119 1.72 17.51 0.93
N HIS A 120 0.92 16.48 1.17
CA HIS A 120 1.33 15.28 1.89
C HIS A 120 1.50 14.08 0.96
N ARG A 121 0.81 14.07 -0.19
CA ARG A 121 0.82 12.96 -1.14
C ARG A 121 2.19 12.79 -1.82
N TRP A 122 2.92 13.87 -2.08
CA TRP A 122 4.25 13.81 -2.70
C TRP A 122 5.21 12.85 -1.97
N VAL A 123 5.19 12.81 -0.63
CA VAL A 123 6.03 11.89 0.14
C VAL A 123 5.72 10.43 -0.21
N LEU A 124 4.44 10.08 -0.26
CA LEU A 124 3.97 8.75 -0.65
C LEU A 124 4.34 8.42 -2.11
N GLU A 125 4.07 9.34 -3.04
CA GLU A 125 4.35 9.18 -4.47
C GLU A 125 5.84 8.96 -4.73
N ARG A 126 6.71 9.72 -4.04
CA ARG A 126 8.15 9.56 -4.10
C ARG A 126 8.59 8.18 -3.62
N THR A 127 8.10 7.74 -2.45
CA THR A 127 8.45 6.42 -1.90
C THR A 127 7.92 5.28 -2.77
N ILE A 128 6.74 5.44 -3.39
CA ILE A 128 6.25 4.52 -4.43
C ILE A 128 7.18 4.53 -5.65
N GLY A 129 7.68 5.69 -6.08
CA GLY A 129 8.69 5.79 -7.13
C GLY A 129 9.95 4.95 -6.82
N TRP A 130 10.46 5.03 -5.60
CA TRP A 130 11.59 4.19 -5.16
C TRP A 130 11.25 2.70 -5.11
N LEU A 131 10.05 2.35 -4.65
CA LEU A 131 9.56 0.97 -4.66
C LEU A 131 9.51 0.42 -6.09
N LEU A 132 9.02 1.21 -7.05
CA LEU A 132 8.89 0.83 -8.45
C LEU A 132 10.21 0.91 -9.23
N ALA A 133 11.24 1.59 -8.70
CA ALA A 133 12.59 1.57 -9.27
C ALA A 133 13.19 0.14 -9.24
N TYR A 134 12.74 -0.71 -8.32
CA TYR A 134 12.98 -2.15 -8.39
C TYR A 134 12.13 -2.75 -9.52
N LYS A 135 12.71 -2.83 -10.73
CA LYS A 135 12.02 -3.17 -11.99
C LYS A 135 11.10 -4.41 -11.92
N ARG A 136 11.44 -5.41 -11.09
CA ARG A 136 10.63 -6.62 -10.90
C ARG A 136 9.28 -6.35 -10.20
N LEU A 137 9.18 -5.28 -9.40
CA LEU A 137 7.94 -4.80 -8.79
C LEU A 137 7.13 -3.91 -9.75
N ALA A 138 7.79 -3.15 -10.64
CA ALA A 138 7.11 -2.33 -11.65
C ALA A 138 6.56 -3.17 -12.82
N LEU A 139 7.39 -4.08 -13.34
CA LEU A 139 7.04 -5.02 -14.40
C LEU A 139 6.87 -6.39 -13.77
N ARG A 140 5.63 -6.69 -13.37
CA ARG A 140 5.31 -7.92 -12.65
C ARG A 140 5.36 -9.14 -13.57
N TYR A 141 6.41 -9.94 -13.44
CA TYR A 141 6.50 -11.29 -14.00
C TYR A 141 6.11 -12.37 -12.98
N ASP A 142 6.21 -12.08 -11.68
CA ASP A 142 5.93 -13.03 -10.60
C ASP A 142 4.44 -13.36 -10.48
N ARG A 143 4.11 -14.65 -10.52
CA ARG A 143 2.71 -15.14 -10.54
C ARG A 143 2.12 -15.44 -9.16
N THR A 144 2.94 -15.59 -8.13
CA THR A 144 2.48 -15.95 -6.78
C THR A 144 2.40 -14.73 -5.87
N GLU A 145 1.45 -14.76 -4.93
CA GLU A 145 1.32 -13.74 -3.88
C GLU A 145 2.52 -13.75 -2.93
N LYS A 146 3.03 -14.95 -2.60
CA LYS A 146 4.15 -15.12 -1.68
C LYS A 146 5.40 -14.41 -2.20
N THR A 147 5.75 -14.62 -3.47
CA THR A 147 6.97 -14.04 -4.05
C THR A 147 6.85 -12.52 -4.16
N ILE A 148 5.73 -11.99 -4.67
CA ILE A 148 5.59 -10.54 -4.81
C ILE A 148 5.54 -9.83 -3.46
N THR A 149 4.88 -10.43 -2.46
CA THR A 149 4.84 -9.90 -1.09
C THR A 149 6.21 -9.90 -0.44
N ALA A 150 6.98 -10.99 -0.60
CA ALA A 150 8.35 -11.07 -0.08
C ALA A 150 9.27 -10.02 -0.73
N LEU A 151 9.22 -9.88 -2.06
CA LEU A 151 10.02 -8.88 -2.79
C LEU A 151 9.63 -7.44 -2.40
N ALA A 152 8.33 -7.16 -2.27
CA ALA A 152 7.86 -5.84 -1.86
C ALA A 152 8.28 -5.49 -0.43
N ARG A 153 8.20 -6.45 0.50
CA ARG A 153 8.70 -6.28 1.87
C ARG A 153 10.22 -6.08 1.90
N LEU A 154 10.97 -6.85 1.11
CA LEU A 154 12.41 -6.66 0.98
C LEU A 154 12.75 -5.27 0.45
N ALA A 155 12.05 -4.79 -0.57
CA ALA A 155 12.25 -3.44 -1.09
C ALA A 155 11.96 -2.35 -0.04
N VAL A 156 10.90 -2.52 0.77
CA VAL A 156 10.61 -1.63 1.92
C VAL A 156 11.78 -1.61 2.91
N VAL A 157 12.32 -2.77 3.27
CA VAL A 157 13.50 -2.87 4.17
C VAL A 157 14.72 -2.18 3.57
N LEU A 158 15.00 -2.37 2.28
CA LEU A 158 16.14 -1.74 1.62
C LEU A 158 16.01 -0.22 1.53
N ILE A 159 14.80 0.30 1.25
CA ILE A 159 14.52 1.74 1.26
C ILE A 159 14.72 2.28 2.68
N ALA A 160 14.14 1.61 3.68
CA ALA A 160 14.28 1.96 5.08
C ALA A 160 15.74 1.97 5.57
N ALA A 161 16.54 1.00 5.14
CA ALA A 161 17.96 0.90 5.50
C ALA A 161 18.79 2.03 4.90
N ARG A 162 18.49 2.46 3.67
CA ARG A 162 19.17 3.62 3.06
C ARG A 162 18.96 4.90 3.86
N HIS A 163 17.76 5.11 4.37
CA HIS A 163 17.48 6.26 5.24
C HIS A 163 18.34 6.26 6.51
N LEU A 164 18.61 5.09 7.10
CA LEU A 164 19.45 4.98 8.30
C LEU A 164 20.94 5.26 8.02
N THR A 165 21.39 5.04 6.78
CA THR A 165 22.79 5.25 6.37
C THR A 165 23.06 6.63 5.79
N SER A 166 22.01 7.44 5.60
CA SER A 166 22.09 8.78 5.02
C SER A 166 22.01 9.90 6.07
N ASP A 167 21.95 9.52 7.35
CA ASP A 167 22.10 10.40 8.52
C ASP A 167 23.54 10.31 9.06
#